data_AF-A0A1V6LUD8-F1
#
_entry.id   AF-A0A1V6LUD8-F1
#
_cell.length_a   1.000
_cell.length_b   1.000
_cell.length_c   1.000
_cell.angle_alpha   90.00
_cell.angle_beta   90.00
_cell.angle_gamma   90.00
#
_symmetry.space_group_name_H-M   'P 1'
#
loop_
_entity.id
_entity.type
_entity.pdbx_description
1 polymer ?
#
loop_
_entity_poly.entity_id
_entity_poly.type
_entity_poly.pdbx_seq_one_letter_code
_entity_poly.pdbx_strand_id
1 'polypeptide(L)'
;MSTEKTVYISIGSNTGNRYVHLQKAIFEMGKRLGPVLDISAIYENEAVGFDGGLFYNACLSLNTKFGPNQVLAQLLQLEKEMGRERVEGQGYVSRPIDLDILYYGEEIVNNQNLTLPHPRLQERSFVLKPLADIAPQFYHPLLQKDTRNLLMELRDKNPLVKTKLKLYKDRNHFFSRLQLISIEGNIGAGKTTLSQMIADDFNAKLVLERFADNPFLPKFYKDQNRYAFALEMSFLADRYQQFMDDTSQFDLFKQFMVSDYDIFKSLIFAKVTLQQDEFDLYRRVFNVMYKEVRKPDVYVYLYQNTERLLEQIQKRGRSYEQDIKPDYLNTINKSYMDFLKSYPEQNALIIDMQDLDFVENRADYEVILDAIETKILSKYS
;
A
#
# COMPACT_ATOMS: atom_id res chain seq x y z
N MET A 1 24.15 -1.68 28.17
CA MET A 1 23.55 -0.95 27.04
C MET A 1 23.81 -1.78 25.80
N SER A 2 22.80 -2.34 25.13
CA SER A 2 23.08 -3.04 23.87
C SER A 2 23.45 -2.00 22.82
N THR A 3 24.65 -2.13 22.26
CA THR A 3 25.09 -1.31 21.13
C THR A 3 24.32 -1.75 19.91
N GLU A 4 23.63 -0.80 19.27
CA GLU A 4 22.98 -1.01 17.99
C GLU A 4 24.02 -1.44 16.92
N LYS A 5 23.66 -2.41 16.08
CA LYS A 5 24.53 -2.92 15.01
C LYS A 5 23.81 -2.97 13.68
N THR A 6 24.55 -2.66 12.62
CA THR A 6 24.07 -2.79 11.24
C THR A 6 24.12 -4.24 10.79
N VAL A 7 23.02 -4.75 10.28
CA VAL A 7 22.93 -6.06 9.62
C VAL A 7 22.61 -5.86 8.14
N TYR A 8 23.28 -6.63 7.29
CA TYR A 8 23.07 -6.64 5.84
C TYR A 8 22.34 -7.92 5.47
N ILE A 9 21.19 -7.78 4.79
CA ILE A 9 20.28 -8.89 4.49
C ILE A 9 20.04 -8.93 3.00
N SER A 10 20.25 -10.09 2.39
CA SER A 10 19.83 -10.39 1.02
C SER A 10 18.37 -10.82 1.04
N ILE A 11 17.59 -10.31 0.09
CA ILE A 11 16.18 -10.65 -0.08
C ILE A 11 15.93 -11.12 -1.51
N GLY A 12 15.24 -12.25 -1.64
CA GLY A 12 14.93 -12.89 -2.93
C GLY A 12 13.48 -13.35 -3.02
N SER A 13 12.87 -13.28 -4.20
CA SER A 13 11.51 -13.79 -4.45
C SER A 13 11.39 -14.36 -5.87
N ASN A 14 10.72 -15.52 -6.02
CA ASN A 14 10.49 -16.17 -7.32
C ASN A 14 9.00 -16.41 -7.62
N THR A 15 8.19 -16.81 -6.64
CA THR A 15 6.78 -17.10 -6.88
C THR A 15 5.85 -15.93 -6.59
N GLY A 16 4.67 -15.94 -7.22
CA GLY A 16 3.59 -14.98 -6.95
C GLY A 16 3.96 -13.54 -7.33
N ASN A 17 3.44 -12.58 -6.55
CA ASN A 17 3.74 -11.17 -6.77
C ASN A 17 5.08 -10.80 -6.12
N ARG A 18 6.17 -11.08 -6.86
CA ARG A 18 7.54 -10.94 -6.38
C ARG A 18 7.84 -9.56 -5.78
N TYR A 19 7.36 -8.50 -6.42
CA TYR A 19 7.57 -7.13 -5.96
C TYR A 19 6.84 -6.84 -4.65
N VAL A 20 5.57 -7.27 -4.52
CA VAL A 20 4.81 -7.14 -3.28
C VAL A 20 5.50 -7.91 -2.14
N HIS A 21 6.00 -9.12 -2.40
CA HIS A 21 6.68 -9.91 -1.37
C HIS A 21 7.94 -9.21 -0.87
N LEU A 22 8.81 -8.73 -1.77
CA LEU A 22 10.01 -8.00 -1.37
C LEU A 22 9.67 -6.77 -0.52
N GLN A 23 8.67 -5.97 -0.94
CA GLN A 23 8.30 -4.76 -0.22
C GLN A 23 7.69 -5.06 1.16
N LYS A 24 6.81 -6.07 1.25
CA LYS A 24 6.22 -6.50 2.53
C LYS A 24 7.29 -7.00 3.49
N ALA A 25 8.25 -7.79 3.01
CA ALA A 25 9.35 -8.28 3.85
C ALA A 25 10.17 -7.12 4.44
N ILE A 26 10.43 -6.07 3.66
CA ILE A 26 11.15 -4.88 4.14
C ILE A 26 10.38 -4.16 5.24
N PHE A 27 9.08 -3.93 5.07
CA PHE A 27 8.25 -3.28 6.10
C PHE A 27 8.16 -4.11 7.38
N GLU A 28 7.97 -5.41 7.26
CA GLU A 28 7.93 -6.32 8.42
C GLU A 28 9.28 -6.40 9.15
N MET A 29 10.39 -6.44 8.41
CA MET A 29 11.72 -6.35 9.01
C MET A 29 11.92 -5.01 9.73
N GLY A 30 11.48 -3.90 9.13
CA GLY A 30 11.51 -2.57 9.74
C GLY A 30 10.79 -2.51 11.08
N LYS A 31 9.60 -3.12 11.15
CA LYS A 31 8.78 -3.21 12.37
C LYS A 31 9.40 -4.12 13.44
N ARG A 32 9.94 -5.27 13.04
CA ARG A 32 10.39 -6.33 13.97
C ARG A 32 11.83 -6.20 14.44
N LEU A 33 12.73 -5.77 13.56
CA LEU A 33 14.18 -5.80 13.77
C LEU A 33 14.79 -4.44 14.04
N GLY A 34 14.19 -3.38 13.48
CA GLY A 34 14.64 -2.00 13.60
C GLY A 34 14.71 -1.28 12.24
N PRO A 35 15.04 0.03 12.24
CA PRO A 35 14.90 0.87 11.07
C PRO A 35 15.80 0.42 9.90
N VAL A 36 15.21 0.36 8.71
CA VAL A 36 15.92 0.09 7.45
C VAL A 36 16.74 1.32 7.07
N LEU A 37 18.05 1.15 6.97
CA LEU A 37 18.98 2.23 6.66
C LEU A 37 19.07 2.47 5.17
N ASP A 38 19.30 1.43 4.35
CA ASP A 38 19.46 1.53 2.90
C ASP A 38 18.94 0.29 2.18
N ILE A 39 18.52 0.46 0.92
CA ILE A 39 18.00 -0.61 0.06
C ILE A 39 18.61 -0.45 -1.34
N SER A 40 19.05 -1.57 -1.93
CA SER A 40 19.58 -1.62 -3.29
C SER A 40 18.48 -1.45 -4.35
N ALA A 41 18.88 -1.39 -5.62
CA ALA A 41 17.93 -1.68 -6.69
C ALA A 41 17.47 -3.14 -6.67
N ILE A 42 16.36 -3.42 -7.37
CA ILE A 42 15.93 -4.79 -7.64
C ILE A 42 16.66 -5.27 -8.90
N TYR A 43 17.24 -6.46 -8.81
CA TYR A 43 17.89 -7.16 -9.92
C TYR A 43 17.12 -8.43 -10.26
N GLU A 44 17.01 -8.72 -11.55
CA GLU A 44 16.37 -9.93 -12.06
C GLU A 44 17.40 -10.87 -12.71
N ASN A 45 17.24 -12.18 -12.46
CA ASN A 45 17.99 -13.25 -13.11
C ASN A 45 17.19 -14.56 -13.17
N GLU A 46 17.62 -15.48 -14.05
CA GLU A 46 17.12 -16.85 -14.09
C GLU A 46 17.45 -17.63 -12.81
N ALA A 47 16.67 -18.67 -12.54
CA ALA A 47 16.90 -19.57 -11.43
C ALA A 47 18.29 -20.22 -11.49
N VAL A 48 19.07 -20.11 -10.42
CA VAL A 48 20.41 -20.70 -10.35
C VAL A 48 20.30 -22.11 -9.77
N GLY A 49 20.62 -23.12 -10.58
CA GLY A 49 20.73 -24.51 -10.12
C GLY A 49 19.43 -25.35 -10.19
N PHE A 50 18.36 -24.84 -10.81
CA PHE A 50 17.13 -25.58 -11.14
C PHE A 50 16.34 -24.87 -12.24
N ASP A 51 15.42 -25.58 -12.91
CA ASP A 51 14.46 -24.96 -13.84
C ASP A 51 13.35 -24.24 -13.05
N GLY A 52 13.32 -22.91 -13.12
CA GLY A 52 12.37 -22.09 -12.37
C GLY A 52 12.14 -20.71 -13.00
N GLY A 53 11.14 -20.00 -12.48
CA GLY A 53 10.85 -18.62 -12.88
C GLY A 53 11.99 -17.65 -12.54
N LEU A 54 11.92 -16.44 -13.09
CA LEU A 54 12.88 -15.38 -12.82
C LEU A 54 12.83 -14.95 -11.34
N PHE A 55 13.98 -14.76 -10.73
CA PHE A 55 14.10 -14.24 -9.36
C PHE A 55 14.24 -12.72 -9.36
N TYR A 56 13.56 -12.05 -8.44
CA TYR A 56 13.92 -10.71 -8.01
C TYR A 56 14.82 -10.79 -6.78
N ASN A 57 15.95 -10.10 -6.84
CA ASN A 57 16.96 -10.04 -5.78
C ASN A 57 17.25 -8.59 -5.42
N ALA A 58 17.32 -8.30 -4.13
CA ALA A 58 17.75 -7.03 -3.58
C ALA A 58 18.51 -7.24 -2.27
N CYS A 59 19.14 -6.20 -1.76
CA CYS A 59 19.79 -6.20 -0.46
C CYS A 59 19.35 -4.96 0.30
N LEU A 60 19.17 -5.11 1.61
CA LEU A 60 18.96 -4.00 2.52
C LEU A 60 19.97 -4.05 3.66
N SER A 61 20.15 -2.90 4.29
CA SER A 61 20.78 -2.79 5.60
C SER A 61 19.78 -2.24 6.60
N LEU A 62 19.80 -2.75 7.83
CA LEU A 62 18.98 -2.21 8.92
C LEU A 62 19.81 -2.13 10.19
N ASN A 63 19.41 -1.25 11.10
CA ASN A 63 20.02 -1.12 12.41
C ASN A 63 19.19 -1.90 13.45
N THR A 64 19.84 -2.76 14.24
CA THR A 64 19.15 -3.62 15.19
C THR A 64 19.82 -3.67 16.56
N LYS A 65 19.00 -3.86 17.59
CA LYS A 65 19.44 -4.12 18.98
C LYS A 65 19.53 -5.62 19.29
N PHE A 66 19.04 -6.47 18.37
CA PHE A 66 19.01 -7.92 18.53
C PHE A 66 20.34 -8.55 18.12
N GLY A 67 20.74 -9.61 18.82
CA GLY A 67 21.91 -10.40 18.44
C GLY A 67 21.68 -11.21 17.15
N PRO A 68 22.75 -11.71 16.51
CA PRO A 68 22.66 -12.34 15.18
C PRO A 68 21.71 -13.55 15.14
N ASN A 69 21.70 -14.39 16.18
CA ASN A 69 20.78 -15.53 16.27
C ASN A 69 19.31 -15.10 16.46
N GLN A 70 19.06 -13.98 17.14
CA GLN A 70 17.70 -13.44 17.29
C GLN A 70 17.19 -12.86 15.99
N VAL A 71 18.06 -12.16 15.23
CA VAL A 71 17.74 -11.70 13.88
C VAL A 71 17.38 -12.89 12.99
N LEU A 72 18.22 -13.94 12.97
CA LEU A 72 17.94 -15.15 12.20
C LEU A 72 16.57 -15.76 12.55
N ALA A 73 16.26 -15.90 13.85
CA ALA A 73 14.98 -16.45 14.28
C ALA A 73 13.78 -15.64 13.78
N GLN A 74 13.87 -14.31 13.81
CA GLN A 74 12.83 -13.41 13.30
C GLN A 74 12.68 -13.49 11.77
N LEU A 75 13.78 -13.59 11.02
CA LEU A 75 13.74 -13.77 9.56
C LEU A 75 13.06 -15.09 9.19
N LEU A 76 13.45 -16.20 9.84
CA LEU A 76 12.85 -17.51 9.58
C LEU A 76 11.35 -17.55 9.91
N GLN A 77 10.95 -16.83 10.97
CA GLN A 77 9.55 -16.68 11.35
C GLN A 77 8.78 -15.86 10.30
N LEU A 78 9.36 -14.76 9.83
CA LEU A 78 8.78 -13.92 8.77
C LEU A 78 8.58 -14.72 7.46
N GLU A 79 9.59 -15.50 7.06
CA GLU A 79 9.45 -16.35 5.87
C GLU A 79 8.29 -17.34 5.99
N LYS A 80 8.14 -17.96 7.17
CA LYS A 80 7.04 -18.90 7.44
C LYS A 80 5.68 -18.22 7.33
N GLU A 81 5.55 -17.03 7.91
CA GLU A 81 4.31 -16.22 7.84
C GLU A 81 3.98 -15.78 6.42
N MET A 82 5.00 -15.55 5.59
CA MET A 82 4.87 -15.23 4.16
C MET A 82 4.67 -16.47 3.26
N GLY A 83 4.39 -17.62 3.85
CA GLY A 83 4.01 -18.84 3.12
C GLY A 83 5.15 -19.79 2.77
N ARG A 84 6.31 -19.68 3.43
CA ARG A 84 7.40 -20.66 3.27
C ARG A 84 7.06 -21.96 4.03
N GLU A 85 6.62 -22.97 3.29
CA GLU A 85 6.57 -24.36 3.78
C GLU A 85 7.96 -24.99 3.66
N ARG A 86 8.55 -25.45 4.78
CA ARG A 86 9.82 -26.17 4.73
C ARG A 86 9.57 -27.59 4.26
N VAL A 87 9.89 -27.88 2.99
CA VAL A 87 9.99 -29.26 2.50
C VAL A 87 11.40 -29.77 2.82
N GLU A 88 11.50 -30.78 3.68
CA GLU A 88 12.79 -31.42 3.99
C GLU A 88 13.36 -32.08 2.72
N GLY A 89 14.58 -31.70 2.31
CA GLY A 89 15.43 -32.55 1.47
C GLY A 89 15.66 -32.16 -0.01
N GLN A 90 15.25 -30.98 -0.50
CA GLN A 90 15.59 -30.57 -1.88
C GLN A 90 16.14 -29.13 -1.94
N GLY A 91 17.12 -28.90 -2.83
CA GLY A 91 17.98 -27.71 -2.91
C GLY A 91 17.28 -26.36 -3.18
N TYR A 92 17.72 -25.63 -4.20
CA TYR A 92 17.07 -24.37 -4.59
C TYR A 92 15.66 -24.70 -5.11
N VAL A 93 14.63 -24.28 -4.38
CA VAL A 93 13.22 -24.45 -4.75
C VAL A 93 12.63 -23.06 -4.93
N SER A 94 11.64 -22.92 -5.80
CA SER A 94 10.89 -21.68 -5.97
C SER A 94 10.19 -21.28 -4.66
N ARG A 95 10.38 -20.03 -4.21
CA ARG A 95 9.93 -19.54 -2.89
C ARG A 95 9.22 -18.19 -3.01
N PRO A 96 8.20 -17.92 -2.15
CA PRO A 96 7.57 -16.59 -2.06
C PRO A 96 8.56 -15.52 -1.58
N ILE A 97 9.43 -15.85 -0.63
CA ILE A 97 10.47 -14.96 -0.11
C ILE A 97 11.64 -15.81 0.45
N ASP A 98 12.87 -15.31 0.31
CA ASP A 98 14.10 -15.89 0.86
C ASP A 98 14.92 -14.76 1.49
N LEU A 99 15.27 -14.88 2.77
CA LEU A 99 15.90 -13.86 3.59
C LEU A 99 17.21 -14.40 4.20
N ASP A 100 18.36 -13.91 3.73
CA ASP A 100 19.67 -14.37 4.19
C ASP A 100 20.48 -13.24 4.83
N ILE A 101 21.01 -13.46 6.03
CA ILE A 101 21.94 -12.52 6.68
C ILE A 101 23.31 -12.65 6.01
N LEU A 102 23.80 -11.57 5.39
CA LEU A 102 25.11 -11.51 4.74
C LEU A 102 26.22 -11.16 5.74
N TYR A 103 25.99 -10.09 6.50
CA TYR A 103 26.93 -9.57 7.51
C TYR A 103 26.15 -9.04 8.72
N TYR A 104 26.77 -9.11 9.90
CA TYR A 104 26.28 -8.51 11.14
C TYR A 104 27.40 -7.69 11.76
N GLY A 105 27.48 -6.40 11.39
CA GLY A 105 28.70 -5.62 11.54
C GLY A 105 29.92 -6.39 11.01
N GLU A 106 31.02 -6.33 11.76
CA GLU A 106 32.25 -7.07 11.46
C GLU A 106 32.33 -8.43 12.17
N GLU A 107 31.22 -8.93 12.75
CA GLU A 107 31.24 -10.17 13.51
C GLU A 107 31.45 -11.40 12.62
N ILE A 108 32.26 -12.32 13.13
CA ILE A 108 32.44 -13.66 12.59
C ILE A 108 31.71 -14.63 13.52
N VAL A 109 30.67 -15.28 13.00
CA VAL A 109 29.87 -16.26 13.74
C VAL A 109 30.02 -17.60 13.04
N ASN A 110 30.31 -18.65 13.80
CA ASN A 110 30.32 -20.00 13.27
C ASN A 110 29.72 -20.94 14.32
N ASN A 111 28.42 -21.20 14.22
CA ASN A 111 27.71 -22.13 15.09
C ASN A 111 26.80 -23.04 14.24
N GLN A 112 26.14 -24.01 14.88
CA GLN A 112 25.31 -25.00 14.18
C GLN A 112 24.14 -24.39 13.37
N ASN A 113 23.67 -23.21 13.76
CA ASN A 113 22.48 -22.57 13.19
C ASN A 113 22.82 -21.38 12.28
N LEU A 114 23.98 -20.76 12.43
CA LEU A 114 24.36 -19.53 11.74
C LEU A 114 25.87 -19.46 11.48
N THR A 115 26.21 -19.15 10.23
CA THR A 115 27.57 -18.84 9.77
C THR A 115 27.59 -17.42 9.20
N LEU A 116 28.40 -16.53 9.78
CA LEU A 116 28.64 -15.16 9.32
C LEU A 116 30.14 -14.87 9.18
N PRO A 117 30.57 -14.15 8.14
CA PRO A 117 29.82 -13.76 6.94
C PRO A 117 29.16 -14.92 6.20
N HIS A 118 28.06 -14.66 5.47
CA HIS A 118 27.31 -15.71 4.79
C HIS A 118 28.24 -16.58 3.90
N PRO A 119 28.19 -17.91 4.01
CA PRO A 119 29.09 -18.78 3.26
C PRO A 119 28.90 -18.60 1.75
N ARG A 120 30.00 -18.47 1.01
CA ARG A 120 30.00 -18.35 -0.46
C ARG A 120 29.25 -17.13 -1.00
N LEU A 121 29.01 -16.08 -0.20
CA LEU A 121 28.40 -14.84 -0.72
C LEU A 121 29.23 -14.25 -1.87
N GLN A 122 30.57 -14.42 -1.80
CA GLN A 122 31.52 -13.98 -2.81
C GLN A 122 31.42 -14.72 -4.16
N GLU A 123 30.67 -15.82 -4.21
CA GLU A 123 30.49 -16.64 -5.42
C GLU A 123 29.17 -16.31 -6.15
N ARG A 124 28.35 -15.39 -5.61
CA ARG A 124 26.98 -15.14 -6.07
C ARG A 124 26.82 -13.71 -6.58
N SER A 125 26.71 -13.54 -7.90
CA SER A 125 26.47 -12.23 -8.53
C SER A 125 25.23 -11.54 -7.98
N PHE A 126 24.13 -12.28 -7.86
CA PHE A 126 22.83 -11.77 -7.40
C PHE A 126 22.81 -11.35 -5.93
N VAL A 127 23.87 -11.66 -5.17
CA VAL A 127 24.08 -11.17 -3.79
C VAL A 127 25.04 -9.97 -3.79
N LEU A 128 26.21 -10.13 -4.42
CA LEU A 128 27.24 -9.09 -4.43
C LEU A 128 26.80 -7.82 -5.14
N LYS A 129 26.02 -7.94 -6.23
CA LYS A 129 25.59 -6.77 -7.00
C LYS A 129 24.64 -5.87 -6.21
N PRO A 130 23.54 -6.37 -5.61
CA PRO A 130 22.72 -5.61 -4.67
C PRO A 130 23.51 -5.08 -3.46
N LEU A 131 24.39 -5.89 -2.88
CA LEU A 131 25.20 -5.46 -1.74
C LEU A 131 26.14 -4.30 -2.10
N ALA A 132 26.72 -4.32 -3.29
CA ALA A 132 27.60 -3.25 -3.78
C ALA A 132 26.86 -1.91 -3.98
N ASP A 133 25.55 -1.92 -4.21
CA ASP A 133 24.75 -0.69 -4.32
C ASP A 133 24.68 0.07 -2.97
N ILE A 134 24.66 -0.66 -1.85
CA ILE A 134 24.47 -0.07 -0.50
C ILE A 134 25.74 -0.07 0.35
N ALA A 135 26.70 -0.96 0.07
CA ALA A 135 27.89 -1.19 0.88
C ALA A 135 29.14 -1.48 0.03
N PRO A 136 29.48 -0.64 -0.98
CA PRO A 136 30.55 -0.93 -1.94
C PRO A 136 31.93 -1.08 -1.31
N GLN A 137 32.18 -0.38 -0.20
CA GLN A 137 33.47 -0.33 0.51
C GLN A 137 33.46 -1.14 1.81
N PHE A 138 32.39 -1.91 2.08
CA PHE A 138 32.35 -2.76 3.26
C PHE A 138 33.31 -3.94 3.08
N TYR A 139 34.26 -4.09 4.01
CA TYR A 139 35.28 -5.14 3.98
C TYR A 139 34.73 -6.46 4.49
N HIS A 140 34.91 -7.52 3.72
CA HIS A 140 34.61 -8.87 4.15
C HIS A 140 35.58 -9.27 5.29
N PRO A 141 35.10 -9.57 6.52
CA PRO A 141 35.95 -9.83 7.68
C PRO A 141 37.00 -10.94 7.50
N LEU A 142 36.66 -12.00 6.74
CA LEU A 142 37.59 -13.11 6.46
C LEU A 142 38.49 -12.89 5.24
N LEU A 143 37.93 -12.44 4.11
CA LEU A 143 38.67 -12.30 2.84
C LEU A 143 39.50 -11.01 2.76
N GLN A 144 39.25 -10.03 3.65
CA GLN A 144 39.94 -8.75 3.71
C GLN A 144 39.89 -7.97 2.37
N LYS A 145 38.77 -8.13 1.65
CA LYS A 145 38.46 -7.41 0.42
C LYS A 145 37.11 -6.71 0.56
N ASP A 146 36.98 -5.52 0.00
CA ASP A 146 35.70 -4.85 -0.07
C ASP A 146 34.76 -5.48 -1.10
N THR A 147 33.46 -5.20 -0.93
CA THR A 147 32.40 -5.74 -1.80
C THR A 147 32.62 -5.42 -3.28
N ARG A 148 33.12 -4.22 -3.62
CA ARG A 148 33.40 -3.84 -5.01
C ARG A 148 34.52 -4.70 -5.62
N ASN A 149 35.59 -4.96 -4.88
CA ASN A 149 36.68 -5.83 -5.31
C ASN A 149 36.23 -7.29 -5.45
N LEU A 150 35.43 -7.79 -4.50
CA LEU A 150 34.82 -9.13 -4.62
C LEU A 150 33.94 -9.25 -5.87
N LEU A 151 33.15 -8.22 -6.18
CA LEU A 151 32.32 -8.19 -7.38
C LEU A 151 33.14 -8.15 -8.68
N MET A 152 34.30 -7.48 -8.70
CA MET A 152 35.19 -7.45 -9.87
C MET A 152 35.90 -8.79 -10.11
N GLU A 153 36.19 -9.53 -9.06
CA GLU A 153 36.82 -10.86 -9.16
C GLU A 153 35.84 -11.95 -9.57
N LEU A 154 34.54 -11.68 -9.43
CA LEU A 154 33.48 -12.60 -9.80
C LEU A 154 33.48 -12.85 -11.32
N ARG A 155 33.79 -14.09 -11.72
CA ARG A 155 33.76 -14.53 -13.12
C ARG A 155 32.38 -15.02 -13.59
N ASP A 156 31.32 -14.64 -12.88
CA ASP A 156 29.98 -15.15 -13.13
C ASP A 156 29.47 -14.63 -14.48
N LYS A 157 28.84 -15.54 -15.24
CA LYS A 157 28.37 -15.30 -16.62
C LYS A 157 26.87 -15.02 -16.69
N ASN A 158 26.17 -15.07 -15.57
CA ASN A 158 24.72 -14.83 -15.53
C ASN A 158 24.43 -13.33 -15.55
N PRO A 159 23.74 -12.81 -16.59
CA PRO A 159 23.42 -11.39 -16.67
C PRO A 159 22.35 -11.03 -15.64
N LEU A 160 22.69 -10.10 -14.74
CA LEU A 160 21.72 -9.47 -13.86
C LEU A 160 21.14 -8.23 -14.53
N VAL A 161 19.81 -8.18 -14.63
CA VAL A 161 19.11 -7.03 -15.21
C VAL A 161 18.55 -6.17 -14.08
N LYS A 162 18.97 -4.90 -14.01
CA LYS A 162 18.40 -3.93 -13.07
C LYS A 162 16.99 -3.57 -13.51
N THR A 163 16.00 -3.73 -12.63
CA THR A 163 14.61 -3.39 -12.93
C THR A 163 14.34 -1.90 -12.71
N LYS A 164 13.19 -1.42 -13.19
CA LYS A 164 12.70 -0.04 -12.95
C LYS A 164 11.95 0.11 -11.63
N LEU A 165 11.65 -0.99 -10.95
CA LEU A 165 10.91 -1.02 -9.70
C LEU A 165 11.74 -0.42 -8.56
N LYS A 166 11.07 0.19 -7.60
CA LYS A 166 11.69 0.84 -6.45
C LYS A 166 11.17 0.25 -5.16
N LEU A 167 12.06 -0.07 -4.23
CA LEU A 167 11.71 -0.48 -2.88
C LEU A 167 11.73 0.73 -1.94
N TYR A 168 10.94 0.65 -0.87
CA TYR A 168 10.75 1.70 0.12
C TYR A 168 11.16 1.23 1.51
N LYS A 169 11.81 2.11 2.27
CA LYS A 169 12.36 1.80 3.61
C LYS A 169 11.26 1.53 4.64
N ASP A 170 10.18 2.30 4.56
CA ASP A 170 9.02 2.21 5.43
C ASP A 170 7.78 2.73 4.69
N ARG A 171 6.63 2.59 5.35
CA ARG A 171 5.33 3.03 4.81
C ARG A 171 5.27 4.55 4.60
N ASN A 172 5.91 5.36 5.44
CA ASN A 172 5.95 6.82 5.24
C ASN A 172 6.57 7.14 3.88
N HIS A 173 7.74 6.58 3.59
CA HIS A 173 8.42 6.78 2.29
C HIS A 173 7.64 6.23 1.10
N PHE A 174 6.82 5.20 1.30
CA PHE A 174 5.97 4.63 0.26
C PHE A 174 4.75 5.52 -0.02
N PHE A 175 3.97 5.85 1.01
CA PHE A 175 2.79 6.71 0.89
C PHE A 175 3.17 8.11 0.39
N SER A 176 4.35 8.63 0.75
CA SER A 176 4.86 9.91 0.26
C SER A 176 5.09 9.99 -1.25
N ARG A 177 5.04 8.87 -1.97
CA ARG A 177 5.16 8.85 -3.44
C ARG A 177 3.82 8.85 -4.15
N LEU A 178 2.74 8.62 -3.41
CA LEU A 178 1.41 8.72 -3.95
C LEU A 178 1.03 10.19 -4.12
N GLN A 179 0.03 10.42 -4.94
CA GLN A 179 -0.56 11.72 -5.16
C GLN A 179 -1.90 11.82 -4.46
N LEU A 180 -2.73 10.77 -4.58
CA LEU A 180 -4.08 10.76 -4.00
C LEU A 180 -4.55 9.35 -3.66
N ILE A 181 -5.05 9.18 -2.44
CA ILE A 181 -5.87 8.04 -2.02
C ILE A 181 -7.31 8.54 -1.82
N SER A 182 -8.27 7.94 -2.52
CA SER A 182 -9.70 8.24 -2.29
C SER A 182 -10.33 7.12 -1.47
N ILE A 183 -10.91 7.44 -0.31
CA ILE A 183 -11.69 6.52 0.50
C ILE A 183 -13.18 6.75 0.24
N GLU A 184 -13.87 5.70 -0.19
CA GLU A 184 -15.26 5.72 -0.63
C GLU A 184 -16.07 4.62 0.04
N GLY A 185 -17.38 4.73 -0.03
CA GLY A 185 -18.27 3.89 0.80
C GLY A 185 -19.55 4.59 1.19
N ASN A 186 -20.51 3.78 1.64
CA ASN A 186 -21.83 4.27 2.00
C ASN A 186 -21.83 5.20 3.23
N ILE A 187 -22.96 5.84 3.50
CA ILE A 187 -23.16 6.71 4.66
C ILE A 187 -23.03 5.86 5.93
N GLY A 188 -22.11 6.22 6.83
CA GLY A 188 -21.82 5.44 8.03
C GLY A 188 -20.69 4.41 7.89
N ALA A 189 -20.06 4.26 6.72
CA ALA A 189 -19.03 3.23 6.48
C ALA A 189 -17.65 3.49 7.13
N GLY A 190 -17.43 4.62 7.80
CA GLY A 190 -16.14 4.94 8.46
C GLY A 190 -15.10 5.70 7.60
N LYS A 191 -15.48 6.19 6.41
CA LYS A 191 -14.58 6.90 5.47
C LYS A 191 -13.76 8.02 6.11
N THR A 192 -14.44 9.00 6.72
CA THR A 192 -13.80 10.18 7.33
C THR A 192 -12.80 9.76 8.42
N THR A 193 -13.14 8.75 9.22
CA THR A 193 -12.26 8.22 10.27
C THR A 193 -11.01 7.60 9.66
N LEU A 194 -11.16 6.74 8.65
CA LEU A 194 -10.01 6.11 7.99
C LEU A 194 -9.10 7.14 7.31
N SER A 195 -9.68 8.11 6.59
CA SER A 195 -8.92 9.17 5.94
C SER A 195 -8.15 10.03 6.94
N GLN A 196 -8.76 10.36 8.10
CA GLN A 196 -8.09 11.09 9.18
C GLN A 196 -6.92 10.29 9.77
N MET A 197 -7.11 9.01 10.07
CA MET A 197 -6.04 8.15 10.60
C MET A 197 -4.85 8.06 9.64
N ILE A 198 -5.11 7.85 8.33
CA ILE A 198 -4.06 7.84 7.30
C ILE A 198 -3.36 9.20 7.22
N ALA A 199 -4.11 10.31 7.29
CA ALA A 199 -3.54 11.64 7.24
C ALA A 199 -2.60 11.93 8.42
N ASP A 200 -2.99 11.48 9.62
CA ASP A 200 -2.23 11.69 10.85
C ASP A 200 -0.98 10.80 10.89
N ASP A 201 -1.10 9.51 10.56
CA ASP A 201 0.03 8.56 10.60
C ASP A 201 1.11 8.87 9.54
N PHE A 202 0.71 9.34 8.35
CA PHE A 202 1.61 9.49 7.19
C PHE A 202 1.78 10.95 6.72
N ASN A 203 1.35 11.93 7.53
CA ASN A 203 1.42 13.35 7.23
C ASN A 203 0.83 13.72 5.84
N ALA A 204 -0.34 13.15 5.55
CA ALA A 204 -1.08 13.48 4.33
C ALA A 204 -1.84 14.79 4.47
N LYS A 205 -2.22 15.40 3.34
CA LYS A 205 -3.24 16.45 3.28
C LYS A 205 -4.61 15.78 3.26
N LEU A 206 -5.41 16.05 4.28
CA LEU A 206 -6.76 15.53 4.40
C LEU A 206 -7.76 16.39 3.61
N VAL A 207 -8.54 15.77 2.73
CA VAL A 207 -9.61 16.41 1.95
C VAL A 207 -10.94 15.82 2.39
N LEU A 208 -11.73 16.60 3.12
CA LEU A 208 -13.04 16.19 3.63
C LEU A 208 -14.18 16.72 2.77
N GLU A 209 -15.20 15.91 2.58
CA GLU A 209 -16.41 16.29 1.86
C GLU A 209 -17.22 17.36 2.62
N ARG A 210 -17.59 18.44 1.93
CA ARG A 210 -18.34 19.57 2.49
C ARG A 210 -19.84 19.37 2.22
N PHE A 211 -20.62 19.10 3.28
CA PHE A 211 -22.08 18.91 3.17
C PHE A 211 -22.91 19.97 3.89
N ALA A 212 -22.33 20.66 4.87
CA ALA A 212 -23.09 21.39 5.88
C ALA A 212 -23.78 22.66 5.33
N ASP A 213 -23.22 23.28 4.28
CA ASP A 213 -23.66 24.59 3.79
C ASP A 213 -24.54 24.52 2.54
N ASN A 214 -25.02 23.33 2.16
CA ASN A 214 -25.77 23.17 0.91
C ASN A 214 -27.24 23.65 1.05
N PRO A 215 -27.67 24.70 0.32
CA PRO A 215 -29.02 25.27 0.45
C PRO A 215 -30.13 24.41 -0.16
N PHE A 216 -29.78 23.39 -0.95
CA PHE A 216 -30.72 22.47 -1.59
C PHE A 216 -30.93 21.19 -0.77
N LEU A 217 -29.97 20.79 0.07
CA LEU A 217 -30.02 19.52 0.79
C LEU A 217 -31.26 19.40 1.70
N PRO A 218 -31.62 20.41 2.53
CA PRO A 218 -32.87 20.35 3.30
C PRO A 218 -34.14 20.34 2.44
N LYS A 219 -34.08 20.94 1.24
CA LYS A 219 -35.22 21.00 0.30
C LYS A 219 -35.41 19.66 -0.43
N PHE A 220 -34.31 18.99 -0.76
CA PHE A 220 -34.30 17.66 -1.36
C PHE A 220 -34.96 16.62 -0.45
N TYR A 221 -34.67 16.64 0.85
CA TYR A 221 -35.34 15.73 1.80
C TYR A 221 -36.86 15.98 1.91
N LYS A 222 -37.35 17.17 1.54
CA LYS A 222 -38.78 17.49 1.50
C LYS A 222 -39.43 17.14 0.16
N ASP A 223 -38.73 17.35 -0.95
CA ASP A 223 -39.21 17.11 -2.31
C ASP A 223 -38.04 16.75 -3.23
N GLN A 224 -37.77 15.45 -3.35
CA GLN A 224 -36.63 14.94 -4.12
C GLN A 224 -36.75 15.29 -5.60
N ASN A 225 -37.93 15.06 -6.20
CA ASN A 225 -38.16 15.25 -7.64
C ASN A 225 -37.88 16.69 -8.08
N ARG A 226 -38.21 17.68 -7.25
CA ARG A 226 -38.02 19.09 -7.59
C ARG A 226 -36.59 19.60 -7.40
N TYR A 227 -35.86 19.05 -6.44
CA TYR A 227 -34.58 19.61 -6.00
C TYR A 227 -33.37 18.72 -6.27
N ALA A 228 -33.55 17.47 -6.74
CA ALA A 228 -32.46 16.53 -7.01
C ALA A 228 -31.43 17.13 -7.98
N PHE A 229 -31.85 17.64 -9.15
CA PHE A 229 -30.91 18.17 -10.14
C PHE A 229 -30.07 19.33 -9.60
N ALA A 230 -30.70 20.30 -8.94
CA ALA A 230 -29.99 21.43 -8.34
C ALA A 230 -29.01 20.98 -7.24
N LEU A 231 -29.41 20.01 -6.42
CA LEU A 231 -28.57 19.44 -5.37
C LEU A 231 -27.34 18.74 -5.97
N GLU A 232 -27.53 17.82 -6.92
CA GLU A 232 -26.43 17.05 -7.51
C GLU A 232 -25.45 17.94 -8.27
N MET A 233 -25.95 18.98 -8.96
CA MET A 233 -25.12 19.98 -9.63
C MET A 233 -24.31 20.81 -8.63
N SER A 234 -24.91 21.21 -7.51
CA SER A 234 -24.18 21.92 -6.45
C SER A 234 -23.08 21.05 -5.84
N PHE A 235 -23.34 19.77 -5.55
CA PHE A 235 -22.30 18.86 -5.08
C PHE A 235 -21.18 18.65 -6.10
N LEU A 236 -21.51 18.53 -7.38
CA LEU A 236 -20.50 18.40 -8.43
C LEU A 236 -19.59 19.63 -8.48
N ALA A 237 -20.18 20.83 -8.46
CA ALA A 237 -19.44 22.09 -8.50
C ALA A 237 -18.54 22.25 -7.26
N ASP A 238 -19.06 22.00 -6.05
CA ASP A 238 -18.30 22.11 -4.81
C ASP A 238 -17.14 21.12 -4.77
N ARG A 239 -17.39 19.85 -5.12
CA ARG A 239 -16.35 18.81 -5.17
C ARG A 239 -15.28 19.12 -6.20
N TYR A 240 -15.67 19.65 -7.36
CA TYR A 240 -14.74 20.07 -8.40
C TYR A 240 -13.87 21.24 -7.94
N GLN A 241 -14.48 22.28 -7.38
CA GLN A 241 -13.76 23.45 -6.88
C GLN A 241 -12.77 23.05 -5.77
N GLN A 242 -13.22 22.25 -4.81
CA GLN A 242 -12.35 21.74 -3.75
C GLN A 242 -11.17 20.95 -4.32
N PHE A 243 -11.41 20.10 -5.31
CA PHE A 243 -10.35 19.35 -5.96
C PHE A 243 -9.35 20.26 -6.68
N MET A 244 -9.82 21.26 -7.41
CA MET A 244 -8.96 22.25 -8.08
C MET A 244 -8.13 23.05 -7.07
N ASP A 245 -8.74 23.51 -5.98
CA ASP A 245 -8.05 24.25 -4.91
C ASP A 245 -6.99 23.36 -4.24
N ASP A 246 -7.35 22.12 -3.94
CA ASP A 246 -6.49 21.22 -3.17
C ASP A 246 -5.35 20.61 -3.97
N THR A 247 -5.51 20.50 -5.30
CA THR A 247 -4.47 19.99 -6.20
C THR A 247 -3.60 21.07 -6.84
N SER A 248 -4.07 22.32 -6.92
CA SER A 248 -3.30 23.45 -7.46
C SER A 248 -2.34 24.05 -6.43
N GLN A 249 -2.69 24.01 -5.15
CA GLN A 249 -1.79 24.39 -4.07
C GLN A 249 -0.84 23.23 -3.77
N PHE A 250 0.37 23.28 -4.31
CA PHE A 250 1.49 22.49 -3.78
C PHE A 250 1.73 22.94 -2.34
N ASP A 251 1.10 22.26 -1.39
CA ASP A 251 1.48 22.37 -0.01
C ASP A 251 2.91 21.84 0.11
N LEU A 252 3.87 22.74 0.29
CA LEU A 252 5.30 22.41 0.34
C LEU A 252 5.65 21.38 1.44
N PHE A 253 4.75 21.16 2.39
CA PHE A 253 4.99 20.31 3.57
C PHE A 253 4.21 18.99 3.59
N LYS A 254 3.24 18.80 2.69
CA LYS A 254 2.42 17.59 2.65
C LYS A 254 2.90 16.63 1.57
N GLN A 255 2.97 15.35 1.95
CA GLN A 255 3.63 14.33 1.14
C GLN A 255 2.72 13.76 0.04
N PHE A 256 1.42 13.64 0.32
CA PHE A 256 0.36 13.19 -0.59
C PHE A 256 -1.01 13.62 -0.07
N MET A 257 -2.09 13.36 -0.81
CA MET A 257 -3.47 13.63 -0.38
C MET A 257 -4.22 12.35 -0.03
N VAL A 258 -5.07 12.43 0.99
CA VAL A 258 -6.10 11.42 1.27
C VAL A 258 -7.45 12.12 1.38
N SER A 259 -8.43 11.63 0.62
CA SER A 259 -9.79 12.16 0.64
C SER A 259 -10.77 11.15 1.22
N ASP A 260 -11.84 11.62 1.87
CA ASP A 260 -12.94 10.77 2.36
C ASP A 260 -14.09 10.63 1.35
N TYR A 261 -13.84 11.08 0.12
CA TYR A 261 -14.69 10.92 -1.05
C TYR A 261 -13.87 11.01 -2.34
N ASP A 262 -14.45 10.58 -3.44
CA ASP A 262 -13.99 10.77 -4.81
C ASP A 262 -15.07 11.54 -5.58
N ILE A 263 -14.66 12.37 -6.54
CA ILE A 263 -15.62 13.13 -7.35
C ILE A 263 -16.59 12.21 -8.11
N PHE A 264 -16.20 10.96 -8.41
CA PHE A 264 -17.04 10.00 -9.10
C PHE A 264 -18.34 9.68 -8.34
N LYS A 265 -18.34 9.81 -7.02
CA LYS A 265 -19.54 9.73 -6.19
C LYS A 265 -20.70 10.55 -6.75
N SER A 266 -20.42 11.73 -7.30
CA SER A 266 -21.42 12.61 -7.89
C SER A 266 -22.19 11.92 -9.03
N LEU A 267 -21.50 11.14 -9.87
CA LEU A 267 -22.16 10.39 -10.94
C LEU A 267 -23.00 9.21 -10.41
N ILE A 268 -22.53 8.55 -9.33
CA ILE A 268 -23.25 7.44 -8.68
C ILE A 268 -24.56 7.94 -8.09
N PHE A 269 -24.52 9.02 -7.30
CA PHE A 269 -25.70 9.59 -6.66
C PHE A 269 -26.68 10.18 -7.69
N ALA A 270 -26.18 10.93 -8.68
CA ALA A 270 -27.00 11.46 -9.76
C ALA A 270 -27.76 10.36 -10.53
N LYS A 271 -27.16 9.16 -10.72
CA LYS A 271 -27.85 8.04 -11.37
C LYS A 271 -29.03 7.51 -10.54
N VAL A 272 -28.96 7.64 -9.22
CA VAL A 272 -30.00 7.19 -8.29
C VAL A 272 -31.10 8.24 -8.15
N THR A 273 -30.75 9.52 -8.15
CA THR A 273 -31.65 10.62 -7.79
C THR A 273 -32.31 11.32 -8.99
N LEU A 274 -31.70 11.29 -10.17
CA LEU A 274 -32.16 12.03 -11.34
C LEU A 274 -32.99 11.18 -12.30
N GLN A 275 -33.92 11.84 -13.00
CA GLN A 275 -34.60 11.24 -14.14
C GLN A 275 -33.63 11.05 -15.32
N GLN A 276 -33.98 10.19 -16.27
CA GLN A 276 -33.07 9.79 -17.35
C GLN A 276 -32.52 10.99 -18.15
N ASP A 277 -33.38 11.94 -18.56
CA ASP A 277 -32.96 13.10 -19.35
C ASP A 277 -32.04 14.05 -18.54
N GLU A 278 -32.34 14.24 -17.26
CA GLU A 278 -31.53 15.02 -16.32
C GLU A 278 -30.18 14.35 -16.06
N PHE A 279 -30.17 13.03 -15.87
CA PHE A 279 -28.97 12.24 -15.68
C PHE A 279 -28.06 12.27 -16.93
N ASP A 280 -28.63 12.20 -18.13
CA ASP A 280 -27.86 12.28 -19.36
C ASP A 280 -27.22 13.66 -19.54
N LEU A 281 -27.91 14.74 -19.16
CA LEU A 281 -27.32 16.08 -19.12
C LEU A 281 -26.21 16.17 -18.06
N TYR A 282 -26.49 15.71 -16.84
CA TYR A 282 -25.55 15.68 -15.73
C TYR A 282 -24.27 14.93 -16.11
N ARG A 283 -24.40 13.73 -16.69
CA ARG A 283 -23.27 12.90 -17.12
C ARG A 283 -22.38 13.61 -18.14
N ARG A 284 -22.97 14.39 -19.07
CA ARG A 284 -22.17 15.19 -20.02
C ARG A 284 -21.35 16.24 -19.29
N VAL A 285 -21.93 16.97 -18.34
CA VAL A 285 -21.22 17.98 -17.54
C VAL A 285 -20.14 17.32 -16.68
N PHE A 286 -20.48 16.26 -15.96
CA PHE A 286 -19.55 15.47 -15.16
C PHE A 286 -18.34 15.02 -15.99
N ASN A 287 -18.54 14.48 -17.19
CA ASN A 287 -17.45 13.98 -18.03
C ASN A 287 -16.49 15.08 -18.50
N VAL A 288 -16.94 16.32 -18.62
CA VAL A 288 -16.06 17.46 -18.92
C VAL A 288 -15.21 17.78 -17.71
N MET A 289 -15.82 17.98 -16.55
CA MET A 289 -15.11 18.31 -15.31
C MET A 289 -14.15 17.19 -14.88
N TYR A 290 -14.58 15.93 -14.99
CA TYR A 290 -13.80 14.78 -14.58
C TYR A 290 -12.50 14.62 -15.39
N LYS A 291 -12.41 15.13 -16.63
CA LYS A 291 -11.17 15.07 -17.41
C LYS A 291 -10.04 15.90 -16.81
N GLU A 292 -10.36 16.97 -16.10
CA GLU A 292 -9.39 17.89 -15.50
C GLU A 292 -8.99 17.45 -14.07
N VAL A 293 -9.80 16.60 -13.44
CA VAL A 293 -9.54 16.07 -12.10
C VAL A 293 -8.50 14.94 -12.16
N ARG A 294 -7.44 15.06 -11.36
CA ARG A 294 -6.46 14.00 -11.08
C ARG A 294 -7.15 12.76 -10.51
N LYS A 295 -6.75 11.60 -11.00
CA LYS A 295 -7.29 10.30 -10.56
C LYS A 295 -6.53 9.80 -9.33
N PRO A 296 -7.20 9.08 -8.42
CA PRO A 296 -6.52 8.48 -7.28
C PRO A 296 -5.56 7.37 -7.73
N ASP A 297 -4.45 7.23 -7.01
CA ASP A 297 -3.55 6.07 -7.14
C ASP A 297 -4.27 4.79 -6.69
N VAL A 298 -5.20 4.90 -5.73
CA VAL A 298 -6.09 3.82 -5.33
C VAL A 298 -7.44 4.37 -4.90
N TYR A 299 -8.51 3.75 -5.40
CA TYR A 299 -9.88 3.98 -4.97
C TYR A 299 -10.24 2.90 -3.96
N VAL A 300 -10.37 3.24 -2.68
CA VAL A 300 -10.69 2.28 -1.61
C VAL A 300 -12.17 2.34 -1.31
N TYR A 301 -12.92 1.29 -1.59
CA TYR A 301 -14.33 1.20 -1.26
C TYR A 301 -14.54 0.36 0.00
N LEU A 302 -15.00 1.00 1.07
CA LEU A 302 -15.38 0.37 2.33
C LEU A 302 -16.79 -0.20 2.20
N TYR A 303 -16.87 -1.51 2.00
CA TYR A 303 -18.12 -2.23 2.00
C TYR A 303 -18.56 -2.55 3.42
N GLN A 304 -19.82 -2.26 3.73
CA GLN A 304 -20.43 -2.56 5.02
C GLN A 304 -21.90 -2.93 4.79
N ASN A 305 -22.41 -3.86 5.59
CA ASN A 305 -23.81 -4.25 5.54
C ASN A 305 -24.74 -3.14 6.07
N THR A 306 -25.99 -3.15 5.63
CA THR A 306 -26.95 -2.06 5.90
C THR A 306 -27.29 -1.92 7.38
N GLU A 307 -27.32 -3.02 8.13
CA GLU A 307 -27.58 -3.01 9.58
C GLU A 307 -26.52 -2.19 10.31
N ARG A 308 -25.23 -2.49 10.08
CA ARG A 308 -24.12 -1.74 10.68
C ARG A 308 -24.06 -0.28 10.23
N LEU A 309 -24.37 0.01 8.96
CA LEU A 309 -24.43 1.39 8.48
C LEU A 309 -25.46 2.21 9.30
N LEU A 310 -26.64 1.64 9.55
CA LEU A 310 -27.68 2.29 10.36
C LEU A 310 -27.24 2.50 11.81
N GLU A 311 -26.60 1.50 12.43
CA GLU A 311 -26.05 1.64 13.79
C GLU A 311 -25.04 2.81 13.88
N GLN A 312 -24.15 2.92 12.90
CA GLN A 312 -23.16 4.01 12.85
C GLN A 312 -23.81 5.38 12.59
N ILE A 313 -24.82 5.43 11.71
CA ILE A 313 -25.59 6.66 11.45
C ILE A 313 -26.32 7.13 12.71
N GLN A 314 -26.94 6.20 13.45
CA GLN A 314 -27.61 6.49 14.71
C GLN A 314 -26.60 6.99 15.76
N LYS A 315 -25.48 6.29 15.94
CA LYS A 315 -24.39 6.69 16.86
C LYS A 315 -23.85 8.09 16.55
N ARG A 316 -23.75 8.45 15.26
CA ARG A 316 -23.29 9.76 14.81
C ARG A 316 -24.27 10.90 15.08
N GLY A 317 -25.58 10.61 15.19
CA GLY A 317 -26.58 11.56 15.69
C GLY A 317 -26.85 12.80 14.82
N ARG A 318 -26.53 12.79 13.52
CA ARG A 318 -26.87 13.91 12.62
C ARG A 318 -28.38 13.94 12.39
N SER A 319 -29.02 15.06 12.73
CA SER A 319 -30.48 15.21 12.74
C SER A 319 -31.15 14.90 11.40
N TYR A 320 -30.50 15.24 10.29
CA TYR A 320 -31.03 15.03 8.93
C TYR A 320 -30.78 13.62 8.35
N GLU A 321 -30.01 12.77 9.04
CA GLU A 321 -29.72 11.40 8.59
C GLU A 321 -30.56 10.34 9.34
N GLN A 322 -31.28 10.71 10.40
CA GLN A 322 -31.99 9.76 11.27
C GLN A 322 -33.15 9.04 10.56
N ASP A 323 -33.73 9.66 9.53
CA ASP A 323 -34.86 9.10 8.77
C ASP A 323 -34.42 8.30 7.51
N ILE A 324 -33.11 8.02 7.36
CA ILE A 324 -32.60 7.26 6.22
C ILE A 324 -33.15 5.83 6.27
N LYS A 325 -33.82 5.42 5.19
CA LYS A 325 -34.39 4.07 5.06
C LYS A 325 -33.32 3.03 4.67
N PRO A 326 -33.43 1.78 5.17
CA PRO A 326 -32.53 0.70 4.78
C PRO A 326 -32.46 0.48 3.26
N ASP A 327 -33.59 0.55 2.56
CA ASP A 327 -33.68 0.36 1.10
C ASP A 327 -32.86 1.39 0.30
N TYR A 328 -32.75 2.61 0.83
CA TYR A 328 -31.94 3.66 0.21
C TYR A 328 -30.45 3.31 0.31
N LEU A 329 -29.98 2.85 1.48
CA LEU A 329 -28.60 2.40 1.66
C LEU A 329 -28.29 1.18 0.79
N ASN A 330 -29.21 0.22 0.68
CA ASN A 330 -29.10 -0.93 -0.22
C ASN A 330 -28.95 -0.48 -1.69
N THR A 331 -29.75 0.50 -2.12
CA THR A 331 -29.69 1.06 -3.47
C THR A 331 -28.33 1.69 -3.74
N ILE A 332 -27.83 2.51 -2.81
CA ILE A 332 -26.49 3.13 -2.92
C ILE A 332 -25.40 2.06 -3.02
N ASN A 333 -25.41 1.05 -2.14
CA ASN A 333 -24.43 -0.04 -2.17
C ASN A 333 -24.41 -0.75 -3.55
N LYS A 334 -25.59 -1.02 -4.11
CA LYS A 334 -25.70 -1.61 -5.45
C LYS A 334 -25.13 -0.67 -6.52
N SER A 335 -25.44 0.62 -6.46
CA SER A 335 -24.94 1.60 -7.42
C SER A 335 -23.42 1.74 -7.38
N TYR A 336 -22.79 1.70 -6.21
CA TYR A 336 -21.33 1.63 -6.08
C TYR A 336 -20.77 0.35 -6.70
N MET A 337 -21.34 -0.82 -6.39
CA MET A 337 -20.86 -2.09 -6.97
C MET A 337 -20.99 -2.14 -8.50
N ASP A 338 -22.10 -1.66 -9.04
CA ASP A 338 -22.33 -1.56 -10.49
C ASP A 338 -21.31 -0.60 -11.13
N PHE A 339 -21.00 0.51 -10.46
CA PHE A 339 -19.95 1.44 -10.87
C PHE A 339 -18.57 0.76 -10.89
N LEU A 340 -18.15 0.16 -9.79
CA LEU A 340 -16.82 -0.48 -9.70
C LEU A 340 -16.61 -1.57 -10.76
N LYS A 341 -17.68 -2.28 -11.15
CA LYS A 341 -17.65 -3.24 -12.26
C LYS A 341 -17.54 -2.59 -13.63
N SER A 342 -18.16 -1.43 -13.82
CA SER A 342 -18.23 -0.73 -15.11
C SER A 342 -16.97 0.09 -15.42
N TYR A 343 -16.14 0.37 -14.40
CA TYR A 343 -14.94 1.22 -14.51
C TYR A 343 -13.71 0.53 -13.90
N PRO A 344 -13.25 -0.60 -14.47
CA PRO A 344 -12.13 -1.38 -13.93
C PRO A 344 -10.80 -0.60 -13.87
N GLU A 345 -10.67 0.46 -14.65
CA GLU A 345 -9.46 1.30 -14.70
C GLU A 345 -9.23 2.15 -13.44
N GLN A 346 -10.23 2.31 -12.55
CA GLN A 346 -10.11 3.10 -11.32
C GLN A 346 -9.23 2.45 -10.24
N ASN A 347 -8.64 1.28 -10.50
CA ASN A 347 -7.85 0.52 -9.54
C ASN A 347 -8.57 0.35 -8.18
N ALA A 348 -9.83 -0.03 -8.23
CA ALA A 348 -10.63 -0.13 -7.01
C ALA A 348 -10.18 -1.29 -6.11
N LEU A 349 -10.02 -1.01 -4.82
CA LEU A 349 -9.87 -1.97 -3.74
C LEU A 349 -11.17 -2.00 -2.94
N ILE A 350 -11.86 -3.13 -2.91
CA ILE A 350 -13.03 -3.32 -2.06
C ILE A 350 -12.54 -3.97 -0.77
N ILE A 351 -12.86 -3.34 0.37
CA ILE A 351 -12.55 -3.86 1.70
C ILE A 351 -13.87 -4.15 2.41
N ASP A 352 -14.07 -5.39 2.83
CA ASP A 352 -15.22 -5.78 3.63
C ASP A 352 -14.95 -5.44 5.11
N MET A 353 -15.82 -4.61 5.68
CA MET A 353 -15.70 -4.08 7.05
C MET A 353 -16.54 -4.86 8.06
N GLN A 354 -17.08 -6.04 7.70
CA GLN A 354 -17.93 -6.84 8.58
C GLN A 354 -17.21 -7.39 9.83
N ASP A 355 -15.92 -7.68 9.76
CA ASP A 355 -15.18 -8.24 10.90
C ASP A 355 -14.04 -7.34 11.37
N LEU A 356 -13.97 -6.10 10.86
CA LEU A 356 -12.90 -5.16 11.14
C LEU A 356 -13.43 -3.98 11.95
N ASP A 357 -12.84 -3.75 13.13
CA ASP A 357 -13.02 -2.52 13.92
C ASP A 357 -11.70 -1.76 13.99
N PHE A 358 -11.33 -1.14 12.87
CA PHE A 358 -10.09 -0.38 12.75
C PHE A 358 -10.01 0.87 13.65
N VAL A 359 -11.11 1.26 14.29
CA VAL A 359 -11.15 2.40 15.21
C VAL A 359 -10.64 1.98 16.58
N GLU A 360 -11.13 0.86 17.11
CA GLU A 360 -10.76 0.35 18.43
C GLU A 360 -9.58 -0.64 18.37
N ASN A 361 -9.34 -1.28 17.21
CA ASN A 361 -8.32 -2.29 17.02
C ASN A 361 -7.28 -1.87 15.95
N ARG A 362 -6.07 -1.51 16.41
CA ARG A 362 -4.94 -1.16 15.54
C ARG A 362 -4.58 -2.28 14.57
N ALA A 363 -4.77 -3.56 14.93
CA ALA A 363 -4.46 -4.68 14.03
C ALA A 363 -5.37 -4.68 12.80
N ASP A 364 -6.64 -4.34 12.95
CA ASP A 364 -7.60 -4.27 11.84
C ASP A 364 -7.27 -3.09 10.91
N TYR A 365 -6.80 -1.99 11.47
CA TYR A 365 -6.27 -0.87 10.69
C TYR A 365 -5.02 -1.27 9.89
N GLU A 366 -4.11 -2.05 10.48
CA GLU A 366 -2.93 -2.57 9.78
C GLU A 366 -3.33 -3.48 8.60
N VAL A 367 -4.38 -4.30 8.75
CA VAL A 367 -4.94 -5.12 7.65
C VAL A 367 -5.41 -4.25 6.48
N ILE A 368 -6.07 -3.13 6.77
CA ILE A 368 -6.52 -2.17 5.74
C ILE A 368 -5.34 -1.54 5.02
N LEU A 369 -4.31 -1.10 5.75
CA LEU A 369 -3.09 -0.54 5.16
C LEU A 369 -2.36 -1.55 4.28
N ASP A 370 -2.22 -2.80 4.73
CA ASP A 370 -1.62 -3.89 3.95
C ASP A 370 -2.39 -4.18 2.66
N ALA A 371 -3.73 -4.10 2.70
CA ALA A 371 -4.57 -4.28 1.52
C ALA A 371 -4.36 -3.13 0.51
N ILE A 372 -4.29 -1.88 1.00
CA ILE A 372 -4.01 -0.68 0.18
C ILE A 372 -2.62 -0.79 -0.47
N GLU A 373 -1.60 -1.13 0.31
CA GLU A 373 -0.23 -1.31 -0.17
C GLU A 373 -0.14 -2.39 -1.23
N THR A 374 -0.71 -3.57 -0.94
CA THR A 374 -0.74 -4.71 -1.88
C THR A 374 -1.39 -4.29 -3.19
N LYS A 375 -2.53 -3.59 -3.13
CA LYS A 375 -3.23 -3.13 -4.33
C LYS A 375 -2.37 -2.21 -5.17
N ILE A 376 -1.74 -1.20 -4.56
CA ILE A 376 -0.91 -0.23 -5.28
C ILE A 376 0.32 -0.91 -5.87
N LEU A 377 1.03 -1.72 -5.09
CA LEU A 377 2.24 -2.41 -5.52
C LEU A 377 1.96 -3.40 -6.67
N SER A 378 0.80 -4.07 -6.65
CA SER A 378 0.39 -5.02 -7.69
C SER A 378 0.17 -4.38 -9.07
N LYS A 379 0.09 -3.05 -9.19
CA LYS A 379 0.06 -2.38 -10.50
C LYS A 379 1.37 -2.49 -11.28
N TYR A 380 2.48 -2.66 -10.57
CA TYR A 380 3.82 -2.61 -11.13
C TYR A 380 4.44 -3.99 -11.33
N SER A 381 3.76 -5.04 -10.85
CA SER A 381 4.25 -6.42 -10.84
C SER A 381 4.02 -7.17 -12.13
#